data_AF-A0A956AUV0-F1
#
_entry.id   AF-A0A956AUV0-F1
#
_cell.length_a   1.000
_cell.length_b   1.000
_cell.length_c   1.000
_cell.angle_alpha   90.00
_cell.angle_beta   90.00
_cell.angle_gamma   90.00
#
_symmetry.space_group_name_H-M   'P 1'
#
loop_
_entity.id
_entity.type
_entity.pdbx_description
1 polymer ?
#
loop_
_entity_poly.entity_id
_entity_poly.type
_entity_poly.pdbx_seq_one_letter_code
_entity_poly.pdbx_strand_id
1 'polypeptide(L)'
;MLLAYAVLKVLLLAGGSAPEENFDSHRVHVDALIEALAARGVPAEDVAIFWADGDDPKPDRAVVETTPPEEEWLIEGTRLDTDLALAPELRDTRFGERTVRPATRAALTAWLAEVGPTLTPADTLLIAVTDHGEPDPKGGDDTRISLWGESWSVSDLVADLAPVPETTRVVLWMSQCHSGG
;
A
#
# COMPACT_ATOMS: atom_id res chain seq x y z
N MET A 1 1.59 -38.59 4.85
CA MET A 1 1.31 -37.58 3.81
C MET A 1 0.61 -36.43 4.52
N LEU A 2 1.36 -35.40 4.91
CA LEU A 2 0.77 -34.18 5.48
C LEU A 2 0.06 -33.47 4.33
N LEU A 3 -1.23 -33.20 4.49
CA LEU A 3 -1.95 -32.31 3.57
C LEU A 3 -1.31 -30.93 3.71
N ALA A 4 -0.65 -30.45 2.64
CA ALA A 4 -0.28 -29.04 2.56
C ALA A 4 -1.59 -28.25 2.54
N TYR A 5 -1.80 -27.41 3.55
CA TYR A 5 -2.93 -26.49 3.58
C TYR A 5 -2.66 -25.35 2.59
N ALA A 6 -3.69 -24.92 1.88
CA ALA A 6 -3.60 -23.74 1.02
C ALA A 6 -3.25 -22.50 1.87
N VAL A 7 -2.24 -21.75 1.44
CA VAL A 7 -1.76 -20.54 2.09
C VAL A 7 -2.25 -19.31 1.33
N LEU A 8 -2.62 -18.27 2.08
CA LEU A 8 -2.85 -16.93 1.55
C LEU A 8 -1.63 -16.08 1.89
N LYS A 9 -0.78 -15.78 0.90
CA LYS A 9 0.28 -14.78 1.02
C LYS A 9 -0.26 -13.42 0.63
N VAL A 10 0.05 -12.40 1.42
CA VAL A 10 -0.45 -11.04 1.22
C VAL A 10 0.70 -10.06 1.12
N LEU A 11 0.66 -9.24 0.08
CA LEU A 11 1.46 -8.03 -0.08
C LEU A 11 0.50 -6.84 0.13
N LEU A 12 0.67 -6.10 1.22
CA LEU A 12 -0.04 -4.85 1.48
C LEU A 12 0.86 -3.68 1.09
N LEU A 13 0.43 -2.88 0.12
CA LEU A 13 1.19 -1.74 -0.42
C LEU A 13 0.43 -0.43 -0.20
N ALA A 14 1.12 0.54 0.40
CA ALA A 14 0.66 1.90 0.60
C ALA A 14 1.85 2.85 0.84
N GLY A 15 1.57 4.16 0.95
CA GLY A 15 2.56 5.18 1.29
C GLY A 15 3.55 5.51 0.19
N GLY A 16 3.10 5.53 -1.05
CA GLY A 16 3.90 5.60 -2.25
C GLY A 16 4.63 6.93 -2.43
N SER A 17 3.98 8.08 -2.58
CA SER A 17 4.69 9.21 -3.19
C SER A 17 5.74 9.92 -2.29
N ALA A 18 5.28 10.72 -1.34
CA ALA A 18 6.10 11.58 -0.48
C ALA A 18 5.39 11.85 0.86
N PRO A 19 6.08 12.28 1.93
CA PRO A 19 5.44 12.51 3.23
C PRO A 19 4.22 13.43 3.17
N GLU A 20 4.26 14.47 2.35
CA GLU A 20 3.20 15.48 2.22
C GLU A 20 1.96 14.98 1.48
N GLU A 21 2.09 13.91 0.70
CA GLU A 21 1.04 13.33 -0.13
C GLU A 21 0.51 12.01 0.42
N ASN A 22 1.28 11.36 1.29
CA ASN A 22 0.89 10.15 1.98
C ASN A 22 -0.01 10.50 3.18
N PHE A 23 -1.33 10.54 2.99
CA PHE A 23 -2.26 10.90 4.05
C PHE A 23 -2.55 9.76 5.04
N ASP A 24 -2.94 10.12 6.26
CA ASP A 24 -3.33 9.19 7.34
C ASP A 24 -4.41 8.17 6.95
N SER A 25 -5.26 8.49 5.96
CA SER A 25 -6.27 7.56 5.43
C SER A 25 -5.67 6.25 4.91
N HIS A 26 -4.50 6.29 4.27
CA HIS A 26 -3.82 5.08 3.79
C HIS A 26 -3.41 4.18 4.98
N ARG A 27 -2.94 4.77 6.08
CA ARG A 27 -2.60 4.05 7.31
C ARG A 27 -3.81 3.35 7.89
N VAL A 28 -4.96 4.04 7.95
CA VAL A 28 -6.24 3.49 8.44
C VAL A 28 -6.68 2.29 7.60
N HIS A 29 -6.54 2.37 6.28
CA HIS A 29 -6.87 1.24 5.40
C HIS A 29 -5.95 0.03 5.64
N VAL A 30 -4.64 0.25 5.83
CA VAL A 30 -3.69 -0.84 6.12
C VAL A 30 -4.02 -1.49 7.47
N ASP A 31 -4.32 -0.71 8.52
CA ASP A 31 -4.77 -1.27 9.82
C ASP A 31 -6.03 -2.13 9.67
N ALA A 32 -7.04 -1.63 8.96
CA ALA A 32 -8.29 -2.35 8.74
C ALA A 32 -8.07 -3.67 7.97
N LEU A 33 -7.16 -3.68 6.98
CA LEU A 33 -6.80 -4.90 6.25
C LEU A 33 -6.05 -5.90 7.14
N ILE A 34 -5.09 -5.44 7.95
CA ILE A 34 -4.37 -6.29 8.90
C ILE A 34 -5.35 -6.94 9.88
N GLU A 35 -6.26 -6.15 10.46
CA GLU A 35 -7.29 -6.66 11.38
C GLU A 35 -8.20 -7.67 10.68
N ALA A 36 -8.67 -7.36 9.47
CA ALA A 36 -9.54 -8.24 8.69
C ALA A 36 -8.86 -9.58 8.32
N LEU A 37 -7.56 -9.56 8.03
CA LEU A 37 -6.76 -10.76 7.74
C LEU A 37 -6.56 -11.59 9.01
N ALA A 38 -6.20 -10.95 10.12
CA ALA A 38 -6.01 -11.61 11.41
C ALA A 38 -7.32 -12.26 11.90
N ALA A 39 -8.46 -11.58 11.76
CA ALA A 39 -9.78 -12.11 12.12
C ALA A 39 -10.18 -13.36 11.31
N ARG A 40 -9.55 -13.57 10.15
CA ARG A 40 -9.73 -14.75 9.29
C ARG A 40 -8.68 -15.83 9.52
N GLY A 41 -7.78 -15.63 10.50
CA GLY A 41 -6.73 -16.58 10.85
C GLY A 41 -5.54 -16.57 9.91
N VAL A 42 -5.34 -15.51 9.12
CA VAL A 42 -4.13 -15.34 8.31
C VAL A 42 -2.95 -15.07 9.24
N PRO A 43 -1.90 -15.91 9.22
CA PRO A 43 -0.72 -15.71 10.05
C PRO A 43 -0.01 -14.39 9.73
N ALA A 44 0.60 -13.76 10.73
CA ALA A 44 1.28 -12.47 10.55
C ALA A 44 2.48 -12.59 9.60
N GLU A 45 3.17 -13.73 9.60
CA GLU A 45 4.29 -14.05 8.71
C GLU A 45 3.88 -14.21 7.23
N ASP A 46 2.59 -14.36 6.96
CA ASP A 46 2.04 -14.45 5.61
C ASP A 46 1.62 -13.07 5.07
N VAL A 47 1.73 -12.01 5.88
CA VAL A 47 1.37 -10.63 5.52
C VAL A 47 2.61 -9.75 5.50
N ALA A 48 3.07 -9.37 4.30
CA ALA A 48 4.14 -8.42 4.10
C ALA A 48 3.58 -7.00 3.93
N ILE A 49 4.10 -6.06 4.73
CA ILE A 49 3.70 -4.65 4.69
C ILE A 49 4.79 -3.86 3.96
N PHE A 50 4.40 -3.16 2.90
CA PHE A 50 5.19 -2.21 2.16
C PHE A 50 4.60 -0.82 2.40
N TRP A 51 5.39 0.03 3.04
CA TRP A 51 4.96 1.37 3.43
C TRP A 51 6.12 2.33 3.29
N ALA A 52 5.93 3.41 2.51
CA ALA A 52 6.86 4.55 2.41
C ALA A 52 8.35 4.18 2.45
N ASP A 53 9.11 4.72 3.39
CA ASP A 53 10.53 4.46 3.60
C ASP A 53 10.83 3.25 4.51
N GLY A 54 9.80 2.47 4.87
CA GLY A 54 9.91 1.23 5.63
C GLY A 54 10.02 1.48 7.13
N ASP A 55 11.15 1.09 7.71
CA ASP A 55 11.45 1.25 9.15
C ASP A 55 12.32 2.49 9.45
N ASP A 56 12.57 3.38 8.47
CA ASP A 56 13.28 4.66 8.73
C ASP A 56 12.44 5.51 9.73
N PRO A 57 13.05 6.18 10.73
CA PRO A 57 12.33 7.04 11.68
C PRO A 57 12.04 8.46 11.22
N LYS A 58 12.27 8.77 9.95
CA LYS A 58 11.87 10.06 9.41
C LYS A 58 10.35 10.13 9.22
N PRO A 59 9.79 11.35 9.24
CA PRO A 59 8.40 11.53 8.87
C PRO A 59 8.12 11.07 7.45
N ASP A 60 7.06 10.28 7.28
CA ASP A 60 6.70 9.61 6.04
C ASP A 60 5.19 9.74 5.70
N ARG A 61 4.43 10.42 6.56
CA ARG A 61 2.97 10.57 6.45
C ARG A 61 2.49 11.95 6.91
N ALA A 62 1.51 12.49 6.19
CA ALA A 62 0.76 13.69 6.53
C ALA A 62 -0.46 13.35 7.40
N VAL A 63 -0.55 13.99 8.57
CA VAL A 63 -1.66 13.88 9.52
C VAL A 63 -2.31 15.25 9.67
N VAL A 64 -3.59 15.35 9.31
CA VAL A 64 -4.42 16.53 9.62
C VAL A 64 -5.09 16.27 10.96
N GLU A 65 -4.98 17.20 11.91
CA GLU A 65 -5.72 17.09 13.17
C GLU A 65 -7.23 17.05 12.88
N THR A 66 -7.88 15.95 13.25
CA THR A 66 -9.30 15.69 12.94
C THR A 66 -10.27 16.41 13.87
N THR A 67 -9.77 17.20 14.83
CA THR A 67 -10.59 18.14 15.59
C THR A 67 -10.39 19.52 14.98
N PRO A 68 -11.23 19.91 14.01
CA PRO A 68 -11.29 21.29 13.59
C PRO A 68 -11.56 22.16 14.84
N PRO A 69 -10.96 23.37 14.98
CA PRO A 69 -11.34 24.29 16.04
C PRO A 69 -12.86 24.47 16.08
N GLU A 70 -13.43 24.71 17.27
CA GLU A 70 -14.90 24.88 17.43
C GLU A 70 -15.47 25.96 16.50
N GLU A 71 -14.63 26.85 15.99
CA GLU A 71 -14.93 27.96 15.10
C GLU A 71 -14.71 27.68 13.61
N GLU A 72 -14.21 26.50 13.19
CA GLU A 72 -13.91 26.22 11.77
C GLU A 72 -15.15 26.30 10.85
N TRP A 73 -16.34 25.98 11.39
CA TRP A 73 -17.62 26.17 10.68
C TRP A 73 -17.89 27.61 10.26
N LEU A 74 -17.21 28.60 10.85
CA LEU A 74 -17.33 30.02 10.46
C LEU A 74 -16.72 30.30 9.09
N ILE A 75 -15.77 29.46 8.66
CA ILE A 75 -15.00 29.67 7.43
C ILE A 75 -15.25 28.58 6.39
N GLU A 76 -15.89 27.46 6.76
CA GLU A 76 -16.24 26.34 5.87
C GLU A 76 -16.95 26.83 4.58
N GLY A 77 -16.47 26.38 3.41
CA GLY A 77 -17.02 26.73 2.10
C GLY A 77 -16.71 28.14 1.60
N THR A 78 -15.91 28.92 2.34
CA THR A 78 -15.39 30.22 1.88
C THR A 78 -14.00 30.08 1.24
N ARG A 79 -13.48 31.16 0.64
CA ARG A 79 -12.04 31.21 0.28
C ARG A 79 -11.12 31.13 1.51
N LEU A 80 -11.66 31.60 2.65
CA LEU A 80 -11.15 31.46 4.02
C LEU A 80 -10.67 30.04 4.34
N ASP A 81 -11.54 29.09 3.99
CA ASP A 81 -11.43 27.67 4.28
C ASP A 81 -10.12 27.08 3.73
N THR A 82 -9.81 27.37 2.47
CA THR A 82 -8.61 26.87 1.80
C THR A 82 -7.35 27.57 2.28
N ASP A 83 -7.42 28.87 2.56
CA ASP A 83 -6.26 29.67 2.98
C ASP A 83 -5.87 29.42 4.46
N LEU A 84 -6.81 28.93 5.28
CA LEU A 84 -6.63 28.66 6.72
C LEU A 84 -6.65 27.17 7.07
N ALA A 85 -6.81 26.29 6.09
CA ALA A 85 -6.72 24.85 6.29
C ALA A 85 -5.43 24.52 7.06
N LEU A 86 -5.57 23.79 8.16
CA LEU A 86 -4.43 23.41 8.99
C LEU A 86 -3.41 22.65 8.14
N ALA A 87 -2.19 23.16 8.11
CA ALA A 87 -1.10 22.46 7.46
C ALA A 87 -0.93 21.09 8.13
N PRO A 88 -0.85 19.98 7.36
CA PRO A 88 -0.68 18.66 7.93
C PRO A 88 0.64 18.59 8.73
N GLU A 89 0.60 17.92 9.86
CA GLU A 89 1.80 17.55 10.59
C GLU A 89 2.40 16.31 9.93
N LEU A 90 3.70 16.34 9.63
CA LEU A 90 4.41 15.18 9.15
C LEU A 90 4.83 14.29 10.33
N ARG A 91 4.47 13.01 10.27
CA ARG A 91 4.78 12.01 11.30
C ARG A 91 5.40 10.76 10.69
N ASP A 92 6.21 10.08 11.49
CA ASP A 92 6.73 8.72 11.22
C ASP A 92 5.61 7.68 11.41
N THR A 93 5.65 6.61 10.63
CA THR A 93 4.67 5.54 10.66
C THR A 93 5.26 4.26 11.27
N ARG A 94 4.53 3.69 12.24
CA ARG A 94 4.87 2.40 12.84
C ARG A 94 3.68 1.46 12.87
N PHE A 95 3.96 0.17 12.66
CA PHE A 95 3.00 -0.93 12.67
C PHE A 95 3.25 -1.89 13.85
N GLY A 96 3.59 -1.33 15.02
CA GLY A 96 3.93 -2.10 16.23
C GLY A 96 5.24 -2.88 16.05
N GLU A 97 5.24 -4.16 16.40
CA GLU A 97 6.40 -5.06 16.26
C GLU A 97 6.53 -5.69 14.86
N ARG A 98 5.66 -5.33 13.91
CA ARG A 98 5.68 -5.88 12.55
C ARG A 98 6.84 -5.30 11.76
N THR A 99 7.51 -6.14 10.98
CA THR A 99 8.51 -5.69 10.00
C THR A 99 7.83 -4.95 8.86
N VAL A 100 8.35 -3.77 8.54
CA VAL A 100 7.87 -2.93 7.43
C VAL A 100 8.97 -2.85 6.39
N ARG A 101 8.60 -3.07 5.13
CA ARG A 101 9.49 -2.94 3.98
C ARG A 101 9.25 -1.59 3.32
N PRO A 102 10.29 -0.94 2.76
CA PRO A 102 10.07 0.29 2.01
C PRO A 102 9.21 0.00 0.78
N ALA A 103 8.25 0.86 0.48
CA ALA A 103 7.36 0.77 -0.69
C ALA A 103 8.09 1.15 -1.98
N THR A 104 9.20 0.47 -2.26
CA THR A 104 10.04 0.67 -3.45
C THR A 104 9.96 -0.56 -4.34
N ARG A 105 10.17 -0.38 -5.64
CA ARG A 105 10.14 -1.48 -6.61
C ARG A 105 11.22 -2.50 -6.27
N ALA A 106 12.41 -2.04 -5.89
CA ALA A 106 13.50 -2.92 -5.49
C ALA A 106 13.12 -3.86 -4.34
N ALA A 107 12.41 -3.35 -3.32
CA ALA A 107 11.95 -4.18 -2.20
C ALA A 107 10.81 -5.13 -2.59
N LEU A 108 9.88 -4.67 -3.44
CA LEU A 108 8.78 -5.48 -3.97
C LEU A 108 9.32 -6.65 -4.80
N THR A 109 10.20 -6.39 -5.77
CA THR A 109 10.82 -7.42 -6.60
C THR A 109 11.63 -8.41 -5.76
N ALA A 110 12.37 -7.93 -4.76
CA ALA A 110 13.13 -8.82 -3.87
C ALA A 110 12.23 -9.76 -3.06
N TRP A 111 11.11 -9.25 -2.55
CA TRP A 111 10.15 -10.07 -1.81
C TRP A 111 9.40 -11.05 -2.72
N LEU A 112 9.01 -10.64 -3.93
CA LEU A 112 8.40 -11.54 -4.91
C LEU A 112 9.35 -12.65 -5.35
N ALA A 113 10.64 -12.36 -5.50
CA ALA A 113 11.66 -13.36 -5.79
C ALA A 113 11.88 -14.36 -4.62
N GLU A 114 11.66 -13.91 -3.39
CA GLU A 114 11.72 -14.76 -2.18
C GLU A 114 10.48 -15.65 -2.04
N VAL A 115 9.28 -15.05 -2.14
CA VAL A 115 8.01 -15.72 -1.87
C VAL A 115 7.48 -16.49 -3.07
N GLY A 116 7.59 -15.95 -4.28
CA GLY A 116 7.02 -16.50 -5.51
C GLY A 116 7.34 -17.98 -5.72
N PRO A 117 8.61 -18.41 -5.67
CA PRO A 117 8.99 -19.81 -5.87
C PRO A 117 8.47 -20.79 -4.81
N THR A 118 8.00 -20.28 -3.66
CA THR A 118 7.44 -21.10 -2.58
C THR A 118 5.94 -21.39 -2.75
N LEU A 119 5.27 -20.66 -3.65
CA LEU A 119 3.85 -20.79 -3.89
C LEU A 119 3.53 -22.01 -4.76
N THR A 120 2.39 -22.62 -4.49
CA THR A 120 1.85 -23.77 -5.21
C THR A 120 0.50 -23.43 -5.86
N PRO A 121 -0.03 -24.28 -6.76
CA PRO A 121 -1.34 -24.05 -7.36
C PRO A 121 -2.51 -24.01 -6.37
N ALA A 122 -2.32 -24.49 -5.13
CA ALA A 122 -3.34 -24.41 -4.08
C ALA A 122 -3.34 -23.07 -3.35
N ASP A 123 -2.25 -22.30 -3.47
CA ASP A 123 -2.04 -21.06 -2.73
C ASP A 123 -2.62 -19.85 -3.48
N THR A 124 -2.75 -18.74 -2.76
CA THR A 124 -3.15 -17.46 -3.34
C THR A 124 -2.17 -16.37 -2.92
N LEU A 125 -1.72 -15.58 -3.89
CA LEU A 125 -1.04 -14.31 -3.66
C LEU A 125 -2.07 -13.18 -3.78
N LEU A 126 -2.34 -12.46 -2.70
CA LEU A 126 -3.11 -11.23 -2.70
C LEU A 126 -2.15 -10.04 -2.72
N ILE A 127 -2.28 -9.18 -3.73
CA ILE A 127 -1.65 -7.87 -3.79
C ILE A 127 -2.74 -6.85 -3.49
N ALA A 128 -2.67 -6.25 -2.30
CA ALA A 128 -3.63 -5.26 -1.83
C ALA A 128 -2.98 -3.87 -1.83
N VAL A 129 -3.49 -2.96 -2.66
CA VAL A 129 -2.95 -1.61 -2.84
C VAL A 129 -3.96 -0.59 -2.29
N THR A 130 -3.50 0.31 -1.43
CA THR A 130 -4.29 1.44 -0.94
C THR A 130 -3.45 2.71 -1.01
N ASP A 131 -3.32 3.28 -2.20
CA ASP A 131 -2.38 4.35 -2.48
C ASP A 131 -2.88 5.26 -3.62
N HIS A 132 -2.02 6.19 -4.03
CA HIS A 132 -2.19 6.95 -5.26
C HIS A 132 -1.90 6.09 -6.49
N GLY A 133 -2.49 6.52 -7.60
CA GLY A 133 -2.21 5.94 -8.91
C GLY A 133 -2.16 7.01 -9.97
N GLU A 134 -1.35 6.76 -10.99
CA GLU A 134 -1.06 7.70 -12.06
C GLU A 134 -1.52 7.10 -13.41
N PRO A 135 -2.01 7.92 -14.34
CA PRO A 135 -2.29 7.46 -15.69
C PRO A 135 -0.99 7.08 -16.42
N ASP A 136 -1.09 6.27 -17.47
CA ASP A 136 0.03 6.08 -18.39
C ASP A 136 0.43 7.44 -19.01
N PRO A 137 1.70 7.88 -18.91
CA PRO A 137 2.18 9.09 -19.55
C PRO A 137 1.98 9.11 -21.07
N LYS A 138 1.80 7.95 -21.71
CA LYS A 138 1.50 7.81 -23.14
C LYS A 138 0.00 7.78 -23.45
N GLY A 139 -0.85 7.81 -22.43
CA GLY A 139 -2.32 7.78 -22.55
C GLY A 139 -2.90 6.40 -22.87
N GLY A 140 -2.17 5.32 -22.63
CA GLY A 140 -2.67 3.94 -22.73
C GLY A 140 -3.08 3.36 -21.38
N ASP A 141 -3.08 2.03 -21.33
CA ASP A 141 -3.51 1.23 -20.18
C ASP A 141 -2.33 0.84 -19.25
N ASP A 142 -1.10 1.29 -19.52
CA ASP A 142 0.06 1.05 -18.65
C ASP A 142 0.07 2.02 -17.46
N THR A 143 -1.03 2.03 -16.70
CA THR A 143 -1.21 2.87 -15.51
C THR A 143 -0.23 2.47 -14.41
N ARG A 144 -0.09 3.33 -13.39
CA ARG A 144 0.96 3.17 -12.40
C ARG A 144 0.43 3.26 -10.98
N ILE A 145 1.03 2.47 -10.11
CA ILE A 145 0.91 2.59 -8.66
C ILE A 145 2.05 3.52 -8.20
N SER A 146 1.75 4.54 -7.40
CA SER A 146 2.80 5.39 -6.84
C SER A 146 3.59 4.60 -5.78
N LEU A 147 4.92 4.76 -5.78
CA LEU A 147 5.87 4.11 -4.88
C LEU A 147 6.84 5.16 -4.30
N TRP A 148 7.59 4.80 -3.25
CA TRP A 148 8.46 5.74 -2.53
C TRP A 148 9.52 6.36 -3.42
N GLY A 149 9.25 7.60 -3.86
CA GLY A 149 10.07 8.33 -4.83
C GLY A 149 10.08 7.76 -6.25
N GLU A 150 9.19 6.83 -6.58
CA GLU A 150 9.12 6.17 -7.89
C GLU A 150 7.69 5.73 -8.26
N SER A 151 7.54 4.94 -9.33
CA SER A 151 6.23 4.45 -9.79
C SER A 151 6.35 3.01 -10.28
N TRP A 152 5.28 2.23 -10.13
CA TRP A 152 5.21 0.84 -10.59
C TRP A 152 4.13 0.69 -11.66
N SER A 153 4.52 0.54 -12.92
CA SER A 153 3.54 0.38 -14.00
C SER A 153 2.95 -1.02 -14.05
N VAL A 154 1.82 -1.19 -14.73
CA VAL A 154 1.22 -2.52 -15.00
C VAL A 154 2.24 -3.45 -15.65
N SER A 155 3.00 -2.97 -16.64
CA SER A 155 4.03 -3.75 -17.32
C SER A 155 5.15 -4.17 -16.38
N ASP A 156 5.56 -3.27 -15.47
CA ASP A 156 6.55 -3.59 -14.44
C ASP A 156 6.01 -4.61 -13.43
N LEU A 157 4.77 -4.47 -12.99
CA LEU A 157 4.10 -5.43 -12.10
C LEU A 157 4.03 -6.83 -12.73
N VAL A 158 3.68 -6.92 -14.02
CA VAL A 158 3.67 -8.20 -14.74
C VAL A 158 5.08 -8.80 -14.84
N ALA A 159 6.09 -7.98 -15.10
CA ALA A 159 7.48 -8.44 -15.14
C ALA A 159 7.99 -8.91 -13.77
N ASP A 160 7.67 -8.17 -12.71
CA ASP A 160 8.06 -8.47 -11.33
C ASP A 160 7.34 -9.70 -10.76
N LEU A 161 6.20 -10.09 -11.35
CA LEU A 161 5.50 -11.35 -11.05
C LEU A 161 6.12 -12.59 -11.69
N ALA A 162 7.15 -12.46 -12.54
CA ALA A 162 7.80 -13.61 -13.20
C ALA A 162 8.26 -14.75 -12.26
N PRO A 163 8.68 -14.50 -11.00
CA PRO A 163 9.01 -15.57 -10.05
C PRO A 163 7.81 -16.37 -9.51
N VAL A 164 6.58 -15.87 -9.68
CA VAL A 164 5.35 -16.54 -9.22
C VAL A 164 4.93 -17.56 -10.27
N PRO A 165 4.70 -18.85 -9.90
CA PRO A 165 4.24 -19.84 -10.86
C PRO A 165 2.92 -19.43 -11.51
N GLU A 166 2.80 -19.56 -12.83
CA GLU A 166 1.59 -19.21 -13.61
C GLU A 166 0.33 -19.96 -13.16
N THR A 167 0.50 -21.08 -12.45
CA THR A 167 -0.57 -21.90 -11.88
C THR A 167 -1.07 -21.39 -10.52
N THR A 168 -0.37 -20.44 -9.91
CA THR A 168 -0.75 -19.81 -8.64
C THR A 168 -1.85 -18.78 -8.89
N ARG A 169 -2.85 -18.74 -8.03
CA ARG A 169 -3.87 -17.69 -8.10
C ARG A 169 -3.28 -16.37 -7.60
N VAL A 170 -3.23 -15.35 -8.46
CA VAL A 170 -2.93 -13.97 -8.07
C VAL A 170 -4.22 -13.17 -8.05
N VAL A 171 -4.46 -12.44 -6.96
CA VAL A 171 -5.61 -11.54 -6.79
C VAL A 171 -5.07 -10.14 -6.54
N LEU A 172 -5.50 -9.18 -7.35
CA LEU A 172 -5.25 -7.76 -7.11
C LEU A 172 -6.51 -7.14 -6.50
N TRP A 173 -6.34 -6.48 -5.36
CA TRP A 173 -7.33 -5.59 -4.77
C TRP A 173 -6.72 -4.20 -4.71
N MET A 174 -7.34 -3.22 -5.35
CA MET A 174 -6.73 -1.90 -5.52
C MET A 174 -7.73 -0.81 -5.17
N SER A 175 -7.33 0.08 -4.28
CA SER A 175 -8.00 1.32 -3.93
C SER A 175 -7.07 2.47 -4.28
N GLN A 176 -7.06 2.87 -5.56
CA GLN A 176 -6.28 3.98 -6.09
C GLN A 176 -6.95 4.62 -7.31
N CYS A 177 -6.49 5.80 -7.71
CA CYS A 177 -6.83 6.38 -9.00
C CYS A 177 -6.28 5.52 -10.16
N HIS A 178 -6.96 5.55 -11.31
CA HIS A 178 -6.54 4.83 -12.52
C HIS A 178 -6.38 3.30 -12.39
N SER A 179 -6.88 2.67 -11.33
CA SER A 179 -6.71 1.23 -11.04
C SER A 179 -7.32 0.25 -12.05
N GLY A 180 -8.04 0.75 -13.06
CA GLY A 180 -8.72 -0.07 -14.07
C GLY A 180 -8.02 -0.13 -15.42
N GLY A 181 -6.93 0.64 -15.60
CA GLY A 181 -6.07 0.56 -16.78
C GLY A 181 -5.03 -0.54 -16.58
#